data_AF-A0A496SJW9-F1
#
_entry.id   AF-A0A496SJW9-F1
#
_cell.length_a   1.000
_cell.length_b   1.000
_cell.length_c   1.000
_cell.angle_alpha   90.00
_cell.angle_beta   90.00
_cell.angle_gamma   90.00
#
_symmetry.space_group_name_H-M   'P 1'
#
loop_
_entity.id
_entity.type
_entity.pdbx_description
1 polymer ?
#
loop_
_entity_poly.entity_id
_entity_poly.type
_entity_poly.pdbx_seq_one_letter_code
_entity_poly.pdbx_strand_id
1 'polypeptide(L)'
;GTVGHSLSFGRADAAVVVAEGGALADAVATALGNRVREPEEISEAIKWALRIDGVRGAMVVLGDKLGVLGDLRLTRAKEGR
;
A
#
# COMPACT_ATOMS: atom_id res chain seq x y z
N GLY A 1 -15.93 14.10 14.31
CA GLY A 1 -14.53 13.98 14.74
C GLY A 1 -14.02 12.65 14.27
N THR A 2 -13.00 12.67 13.43
CA THR A 2 -12.15 11.51 13.15
C THR A 2 -10.75 12.06 12.87
N VAL A 3 -9.83 11.58 13.69
CA VAL A 3 -8.43 11.99 13.80
C VAL A 3 -7.61 11.18 12.79
N GLY A 4 -6.66 11.85 12.13
CA GLY A 4 -5.52 11.20 11.48
C GLY A 4 -5.54 11.15 9.95
N HIS A 5 -5.54 12.30 9.27
CA HIS A 5 -4.97 12.36 7.93
C HIS A 5 -3.46 12.14 8.08
N SER A 6 -3.02 10.89 8.00
CA SER A 6 -1.63 10.61 7.64
C SER A 6 -1.36 11.37 6.34
N LEU A 7 -0.54 12.41 6.44
CA LEU A 7 -0.27 13.34 5.37
C LEU A 7 0.61 12.65 4.33
N SER A 8 0.01 11.88 3.42
CA SER A 8 0.69 11.39 2.22
C SER A 8 0.58 12.46 1.13
N PHE A 9 1.73 12.84 0.56
CA PHE A 9 1.79 13.71 -0.62
C PHE A 9 1.42 12.98 -1.92
N GLY A 10 1.23 11.65 -1.85
CA GLY A 10 0.66 10.86 -2.94
C GLY A 10 -0.85 10.75 -2.81
N ARG A 11 -1.53 10.57 -3.95
CA ARG A 11 -2.99 10.52 -4.05
C ARG A 11 -3.59 9.17 -3.65
N ALA A 12 -2.76 8.18 -3.31
CA ALA A 12 -3.24 6.85 -2.93
C ALA A 12 -4.18 6.94 -1.71
N ASP A 13 -5.35 6.32 -1.83
CA ASP A 13 -6.33 6.23 -0.73
C ASP A 13 -5.84 5.27 0.36
N ALA A 14 -5.08 4.25 -0.04
CA ALA A 14 -4.43 3.32 0.86
C ALA A 14 -3.14 2.75 0.25
N ALA A 15 -2.12 2.58 1.10
CA ALA A 15 -0.92 1.81 0.80
C ALA A 15 -0.72 0.78 1.92
N VAL A 16 -0.60 -0.50 1.56
CA VAL A 16 -0.44 -1.61 2.48
C VAL A 16 0.84 -2.36 2.14
N VAL A 17 1.65 -2.65 3.15
CA VAL A 17 2.91 -3.38 3.01
C VAL A 17 2.95 -4.51 4.02
N VAL A 18 3.34 -5.69 3.54
CA VAL A 18 3.67 -6.85 4.36
C VAL A 18 5.19 -6.98 4.38
N ALA A 19 5.78 -6.91 5.57
CA ALA A 19 7.22 -7.02 5.77
C ALA A 19 7.55 -7.90 6.98
N GLU A 20 8.84 -8.16 7.19
CA GLU A 20 9.36 -8.90 8.35
C GLU A 20 9.21 -8.15 9.68
N GLY A 21 9.07 -6.82 9.64
CA GLY A 21 8.92 -5.98 10.82
C GLY A 21 7.96 -4.81 10.61
N GLY A 22 7.30 -4.39 11.69
CA GLY A 22 6.30 -3.30 11.66
C GLY A 22 6.88 -1.95 11.26
N ALA A 23 8.07 -1.60 11.76
CA ALA A 23 8.73 -0.34 11.40
C ALA A 23 9.12 -0.27 9.91
N LEU A 24 9.59 -1.40 9.36
CA LEU A 24 9.87 -1.52 7.92
C LEU A 24 8.58 -1.38 7.11
N ALA A 25 7.53 -2.11 7.50
CA ALA A 25 6.23 -2.03 6.83
C ALA A 25 5.68 -0.60 6.81
N ASP A 26 5.71 0.11 7.94
CA ASP A 26 5.19 1.47 8.07
C ASP A 26 5.96 2.49 7.22
N ALA A 27 7.30 2.45 7.29
CA ALA A 27 8.16 3.32 6.50
C ALA A 27 7.97 3.09 4.99
N VAL A 28 7.91 1.83 4.55
CA VAL A 28 7.70 1.49 3.15
C VAL A 28 6.29 1.83 2.70
N ALA A 29 5.25 1.62 3.53
CA ALA A 29 3.87 1.98 3.20
C ALA A 29 3.73 3.49 3.00
N THR A 30 4.33 4.29 3.87
CA THR A 30 4.36 5.75 3.74
C THR A 30 5.08 6.17 2.44
N ALA A 31 6.24 5.57 2.17
CA ALA A 31 7.02 5.86 0.97
C ALA A 31 6.35 5.38 -0.33
N LEU A 32 5.60 4.27 -0.27
CA LEU A 32 4.81 3.72 -1.36
C LEU A 32 3.61 4.61 -1.69
N GLY A 33 2.84 5.02 -0.67
CA GLY A 33 1.71 5.93 -0.84
C GLY A 33 2.14 7.24 -1.50
N ASN A 34 3.27 7.82 -1.07
CA ASN A 34 3.83 9.05 -1.64
C ASN A 34 4.32 8.93 -3.10
N ARG A 35 4.59 7.71 -3.59
CA ARG A 35 5.06 7.46 -4.96
C ARG A 35 3.93 7.38 -5.98
N VAL A 36 2.70 7.13 -5.56
CA VAL A 36 1.56 6.95 -6.45
C VAL A 36 0.71 8.22 -6.48
N ARG A 37 0.67 8.87 -7.64
CA ARG A 37 -0.14 10.06 -7.93
C ARG A 37 -1.21 9.76 -8.97
N GLU A 38 -0.92 8.88 -9.92
CA GLU A 38 -1.84 8.44 -10.97
C GLU A 38 -1.88 6.90 -11.09
N PRO A 39 -2.97 6.32 -11.62
CA PRO A 39 -3.15 4.88 -11.71
C PRO A 39 -2.01 4.12 -12.42
N GLU A 40 -1.39 4.76 -13.40
CA GLU A 40 -0.34 4.19 -14.24
C GLU A 40 0.94 3.92 -13.44
N GLU A 41 1.16 4.66 -12.35
CA GLU A 41 2.34 4.53 -11.48
C GLU A 41 2.22 3.36 -10.48
N ILE A 42 1.01 2.81 -10.27
CA ILE A 42 0.74 1.79 -9.23
C ILE A 42 1.68 0.58 -9.38
N SER A 43 1.81 0.05 -10.60
CA SER A 43 2.59 -1.16 -10.87
C SER A 43 4.07 -0.97 -10.54
N GLU A 44 4.66 0.13 -11.02
CA GLU A 44 6.08 0.44 -10.79
C GLU A 44 6.36 0.80 -9.33
N ALA A 45 5.43 1.47 -8.63
CA ALA A 45 5.55 1.77 -7.22
C ALA A 45 5.53 0.49 -6.34
N ILE A 46 4.66 -0.47 -6.65
CA ILE A 46 4.60 -1.76 -5.95
C ILE A 46 5.87 -2.58 -6.22
N LYS A 47 6.35 -2.63 -7.46
CA LYS A 47 7.63 -3.29 -7.80
C LYS A 47 8.82 -2.64 -7.10
N TRP A 48 8.80 -1.31 -6.91
CA TRP A 48 9.80 -0.62 -6.11
C TRP A 48 9.77 -1.10 -4.65
N ALA A 49 8.60 -1.19 -4.02
CA ALA A 49 8.48 -1.65 -2.64
C ALA A 49 9.02 -3.09 -2.46
N LEU A 50 8.74 -3.98 -3.41
CA LEU A 50 9.21 -5.37 -3.39
C LEU A 50 10.72 -5.55 -3.61
N ARG A 51 11.44 -4.51 -4.03
CA ARG A 51 12.91 -4.52 -4.11
C ARG A 51 13.58 -4.22 -2.78
N ILE A 52 12.82 -3.84 -1.76
CA ILE A 52 13.35 -3.54 -0.42
C ILE A 52 13.43 -4.84 0.36
N ASP A 53 14.63 -5.17 0.84
CA ASP A 53 14.87 -6.37 1.63
C ASP A 53 13.92 -6.43 2.85
N GLY A 54 13.34 -7.60 3.08
CA GLY A 54 12.35 -7.83 4.13
C GLY A 54 10.91 -7.43 3.77
N VAL A 55 10.65 -6.84 2.60
CA VAL A 55 9.29 -6.64 2.07
C VAL A 55 8.86 -7.87 1.29
N ARG A 56 7.68 -8.41 1.64
CA ARG A 56 7.12 -9.63 1.04
C ARG A 56 5.94 -9.36 0.11
N GLY A 57 5.22 -8.27 0.35
CA GLY A 57 4.01 -7.92 -0.40
C GLY A 57 3.70 -6.44 -0.30
N ALA A 58 3.12 -5.88 -1.36
CA ALA A 58 2.59 -4.52 -1.34
C ALA A 58 1.27 -4.41 -2.11
N MET A 59 0.39 -3.52 -1.66
CA MET A 59 -0.88 -3.18 -2.29
C MET A 59 -1.12 -1.68 -2.23
N VAL A 60 -1.71 -1.13 -3.28
CA VAL A 60 -2.13 0.28 -3.37
C VAL A 60 -3.56 0.35 -3.87
N VAL A 61 -4.34 1.26 -3.30
CA VAL A 61 -5.67 1.66 -3.77
C VAL A 61 -5.62 3.13 -4.19
N LEU A 62 -6.13 3.44 -5.37
CA LEU A 62 -6.30 4.79 -5.88
C LEU A 62 -7.60 4.87 -6.70
N GLY A 63 -8.62 5.53 -6.15
CA GLY A 63 -9.95 5.60 -6.73
C GLY A 63 -10.56 4.21 -6.91
N ASP A 64 -10.90 3.87 -8.15
CA ASP A 64 -11.45 2.56 -8.54
C ASP A 64 -10.37 1.53 -8.89
N LYS A 65 -9.09 1.86 -8.75
CA LYS A 65 -7.95 1.01 -9.10
C LYS A 65 -7.32 0.40 -7.86
N LEU A 66 -6.96 -0.87 -7.98
CA LEU A 66 -6.23 -1.62 -6.98
C LEU A 66 -5.07 -2.36 -7.65
N GLY A 67 -3.87 -2.16 -7.14
CA GLY A 67 -2.69 -2.96 -7.48
C GLY A 67 -2.26 -3.78 -6.29
N VAL A 68 -1.87 -5.02 -6.52
CA VAL A 68 -1.36 -5.93 -5.49
C VAL A 68 -0.30 -6.84 -6.09
N LEU A 69 0.81 -7.04 -5.38
CA LEU A 69 1.85 -7.99 -5.77
C LEU A 69 2.60 -8.52 -4.55
N GLY A 70 3.09 -9.76 -4.65
CA GLY A 70 3.81 -10.46 -3.58
C GLY A 70 2.89 -11.32 -2.70
N ASP A 71 3.32 -11.56 -1.46
CA ASP A 71 2.67 -12.45 -0.50
C ASP A 71 1.46 -11.78 0.19
N LEU A 72 0.41 -11.54 -0.62
CA LEU A 72 -0.85 -10.94 -0.20
C LEU A 72 -2.01 -11.78 -0.74
N ARG A 73 -2.88 -12.24 0.16
CA ARG A 73 -4.11 -12.95 -0.19
C ARG A 73 -5.32 -12.08 0.11
N LEU A 74 -6.01 -11.66 -0.95
CA LEU A 74 -7.28 -10.94 -0.82
C LEU A 74 -8.42 -11.93 -0.55
N THR A 75 -9.29 -11.58 0.39
CA THR A 75 -10.54 -12.28 0.65
C THR A 75 -11.66 -11.25 0.73
N ARG A 76 -12.88 -11.67 0.43
CA ARG A 76 -14.04 -10.84 0.72
C ARG A 76 -14.20 -10.73 2.23
N ALA A 77 -14.39 -9.51 2.71
CA ALA A 77 -14.88 -9.29 4.06
C ALA A 77 -16.28 -9.92 4.16
N LYS A 78 -16.56 -10.60 5.28
CA LYS A 78 -17.93 -11.01 5.58
C LYS A 78 -18.67 -9.77 6.06
N GLU A 79 -19.89 -9.55 5.57
CA GLU A 79 -20.77 -8.58 6.20
C GLU A 79 -20.94 -8.95 7.67
N GLY A 80 -20.63 -8.00 8.56
CA GLY A 80 -20.92 -8.14 9.97
C GLY A 80 -22.42 -8.31 10.15
N ARG A 81 -22.82 -9.28 10.98
CA ARG A 81 -24.19 -9.30 11.50
C ARG A 81 -24.38 -8.15 12.48
#